data_AF-A0AAW2GTH5-F1
#
_entry.id   AF-A0AAW2GTH5-F1
#
_cell.length_a   1.000
_cell.length_b   1.000
_cell.length_c   1.000
_cell.angle_alpha   90.00
_cell.angle_beta   90.00
_cell.angle_gamma   90.00
#
_symmetry.space_group_name_H-M   'P 1'
#
loop_
_entity.id
_entity.type
_entity.pdbx_description
1 polymer ?
#
loop_
_entity_poly.entity_id
_entity_poly.type
_entity_poly.pdbx_seq_one_letter_code
_entity_poly.pdbx_strand_id
1 'polypeptide(L)'
;MTTLMQHCNNFLTGEYPDSLKALCLKLLLIIVTGMDNISQNTLLEYVMLNSVFESLIQLLRDTAARNRHGHDAVLLLTLLVNYRKYESANPYIVKLSILDDELALNGYGQAISSSLTEFCRQFAQQRAEIQASWLSSLTSIVGSMFVGEEEAKTQQVRANNALLLALYEATHLNRNFVTTLAYTQSDTSAPPSPNNTLGPNAVAPGASPPDVMAQPFNLLATFLQYCSIVMQVIRTEAIMNNVKLCFLILSCIAEDQYANSLMHDANLAFRVQLHRVPMHHRKLQDKAAPAQPLAATLLDLLVEFIASHMMKKFPLELYHQCIGVLQRLLCYQKRCRVRLGYQWRDLWTALINLLKFLTTHESHLIKKMNIFPLAIQVVNILNFFITYADTFLSSPNSYDELFYEIIRMRLIFTNLNAMALRYSTSESYEYKEHALKLTNSLVNVKDIVNHFPPKITAWLAKESLSTPTEQQILAIIIQNYDSLALKLQDNLDQYERYSEKPNHTAFFEEMVTGVIVDTRASIDLNALDTQSILEELSNIS
;
A
#
# COMPACT_ATOMS: atom_id res chain seq x y z
N MET A 1 -12.04 -3.90 39.55
CA MET A 1 -11.73 -4.05 38.11
C MET A 1 -12.29 -5.34 37.52
N THR A 2 -12.04 -6.51 38.13
CA THR A 2 -12.64 -7.80 37.72
C THR A 2 -14.16 -7.74 37.53
N THR A 3 -14.90 -7.28 38.53
CA THR A 3 -16.37 -7.12 38.47
C THR A 3 -16.80 -6.17 37.37
N LEU A 4 -16.04 -5.09 37.13
CA LEU A 4 -16.32 -4.15 36.05
C LEU A 4 -16.21 -4.84 34.68
N MET A 5 -15.14 -5.61 34.45
CA MET A 5 -14.97 -6.35 33.19
C MET A 5 -16.05 -7.41 32.98
N GLN A 6 -16.50 -8.08 34.05
CA GLN A 6 -17.63 -9.00 33.99
C GLN A 6 -18.93 -8.29 33.56
N HIS A 7 -19.23 -7.13 34.16
CA HIS A 7 -20.38 -6.33 33.74
C HIS A 7 -20.24 -5.80 32.31
N CYS A 8 -19.06 -5.32 31.91
CA CYS A 8 -18.81 -4.90 30.53
C CYS A 8 -19.08 -6.03 29.55
N ASN A 9 -18.57 -7.24 29.80
CA ASN A 9 -18.86 -8.40 28.96
C ASN A 9 -20.36 -8.66 28.87
N ASN A 10 -21.06 -8.70 30.00
CA ASN A 10 -22.52 -8.92 30.02
C ASN A 10 -23.27 -7.85 29.23
N PHE A 11 -22.91 -6.57 29.37
CA PHE A 11 -23.58 -5.48 28.66
C PHE A 11 -23.34 -5.54 27.15
N LEU A 12 -22.13 -5.87 26.71
CA LEU A 12 -21.79 -5.96 25.29
C LEU A 12 -22.51 -7.13 24.61
N THR A 13 -22.59 -8.29 25.27
CA THR A 13 -23.15 -9.52 24.69
C THR A 13 -24.63 -9.73 24.96
N GLY A 14 -25.19 -9.09 25.99
CA GLY A 14 -26.58 -9.24 26.39
C GLY A 14 -27.58 -8.47 25.51
N GLU A 15 -28.87 -8.71 25.78
CA GLU A 15 -30.00 -8.00 25.17
C GLU A 15 -30.21 -6.63 25.83
N TYR A 16 -29.18 -5.80 25.76
CA TYR A 16 -29.22 -4.43 26.26
C TYR A 16 -29.31 -3.43 25.11
N PRO A 17 -29.84 -2.21 25.38
CA PRO A 17 -29.94 -1.18 24.36
C PRO A 17 -28.59 -0.78 23.78
N ASP A 18 -28.57 -0.34 22.52
CA ASP A 18 -27.35 0.02 21.81
C ASP A 18 -26.60 1.17 22.47
N SER A 19 -27.32 2.11 23.08
CA SER A 19 -26.72 3.21 23.83
C SER A 19 -25.86 2.70 24.99
N LEU A 20 -26.30 1.66 25.71
CA LEU A 20 -25.53 1.05 26.79
C LEU A 20 -24.27 0.36 26.26
N LYS A 21 -24.38 -0.35 25.14
CA LYS A 21 -23.23 -0.98 24.47
C LYS A 21 -22.20 0.06 24.03
N ALA A 22 -22.66 1.15 23.40
CA ALA A 22 -21.81 2.26 22.99
C ALA A 22 -21.12 2.94 24.18
N LEU A 23 -21.85 3.21 25.28
CA LEU A 23 -21.25 3.75 26.51
C LEU A 23 -20.22 2.81 27.12
N CYS A 24 -20.50 1.50 27.10
CA CYS A 24 -19.56 0.49 27.58
C CYS A 24 -18.27 0.48 26.75
N LEU A 25 -18.36 0.56 25.42
CA LEU A 25 -17.20 0.65 24.54
C LEU A 25 -16.41 1.94 24.76
N LYS A 26 -17.10 3.09 24.88
CA LYS A 26 -16.48 4.37 25.22
C LYS A 26 -15.73 4.31 26.56
N LEU A 27 -16.34 3.72 27.59
CA LEU A 27 -15.68 3.51 28.89
C LEU A 27 -14.41 2.67 28.74
N LEU A 28 -14.47 1.57 28.00
CA LEU A 28 -13.30 0.72 27.75
C LEU A 28 -12.21 1.49 26.99
N LEU A 29 -12.56 2.26 25.96
CA LEU A 29 -11.62 3.11 25.23
C LEU A 29 -10.97 4.16 26.15
N ILE A 30 -11.71 4.80 27.04
CA ILE A 30 -11.17 5.72 28.06
C ILE A 30 -10.17 4.99 28.97
N ILE A 31 -10.51 3.79 29.44
CA ILE A 31 -9.61 2.99 30.28
C ILE A 31 -8.32 2.65 29.54
N VAL A 32 -8.42 2.17 28.29
CA VAL A 32 -7.26 1.73 27.50
C VAL A 32 -6.35 2.89 27.14
N THR A 33 -6.94 4.05 26.84
CA THR A 33 -6.21 5.26 26.44
C THR A 33 -5.82 6.18 27.61
N GLY A 34 -6.01 5.74 28.86
CA GLY A 34 -5.76 6.54 30.04
C GLY A 34 -4.31 7.03 30.24
N MET A 35 -3.35 6.46 29.50
CA MET A 35 -1.94 6.86 29.50
C MET A 35 -1.46 7.03 28.05
N ASP A 36 -0.53 7.96 27.81
CA ASP A 36 0.07 8.18 26.48
C ASP A 36 0.80 6.94 25.97
N ASN A 37 1.53 6.26 26.86
CA ASN A 37 2.16 4.98 26.58
C ASN A 37 1.26 3.83 27.08
N ILE A 38 0.72 3.06 26.15
CA ILE A 38 -0.18 1.94 26.45
C ILE A 38 0.46 0.89 27.35
N SER A 39 1.76 0.58 27.17
CA SER A 39 2.47 -0.46 27.94
C SER A 39 2.63 -0.09 29.42
N GLN A 40 2.55 1.20 29.74
CA GLN A 40 2.62 1.73 31.11
C GLN A 40 1.24 1.75 31.81
N ASN A 41 0.16 1.50 31.08
CA ASN A 41 -1.19 1.49 31.65
C ASN A 41 -1.42 0.19 32.45
N THR A 42 -1.27 0.25 33.77
CA THR A 42 -1.43 -0.90 34.66
C THR A 42 -2.86 -1.38 34.80
N LEU A 43 -3.87 -0.55 34.45
CA LEU A 43 -5.27 -0.99 34.43
C LEU A 43 -5.51 -2.08 33.39
N LEU A 44 -4.72 -2.08 32.30
CA LEU A 44 -4.83 -3.07 31.25
C LEU A 44 -4.42 -4.46 31.71
N GLU A 45 -3.59 -4.62 32.74
CA GLU A 45 -3.27 -5.96 33.29
C GLU A 45 -4.55 -6.69 33.71
N TYR A 46 -5.51 -5.99 34.30
CA TYR A 46 -6.80 -6.55 34.69
C TYR A 46 -7.71 -6.85 33.48
N VAL A 47 -7.62 -6.06 32.42
CA VAL A 47 -8.36 -6.27 31.15
C VAL A 47 -7.79 -7.47 30.38
N MET A 48 -6.48 -7.69 30.46
CA MET A 48 -5.81 -8.88 29.91
C MET A 48 -6.26 -10.15 30.63
N LEU A 49 -6.38 -10.11 31.96
CA LEU A 49 -6.85 -11.24 32.78
C LEU A 49 -8.35 -11.54 32.58
N ASN A 50 -9.19 -10.51 32.53
CA ASN A 50 -10.64 -10.64 32.39
C ASN A 50 -11.08 -10.24 30.98
N SER A 51 -10.50 -10.93 30.00
CA SER A 51 -10.60 -10.62 28.57
C SER A 51 -12.00 -10.20 28.12
N VAL A 52 -12.06 -9.13 27.32
CA VAL A 52 -13.27 -8.68 26.60
C VAL A 52 -13.28 -9.16 25.14
N PHE A 53 -12.30 -9.96 24.73
CA PHE A 53 -12.10 -10.36 23.33
C PHE A 53 -13.35 -11.01 22.74
N GLU A 54 -13.93 -12.02 23.40
CA GLU A 54 -15.08 -12.75 22.87
C GLU A 54 -16.29 -11.84 22.66
N SER A 55 -16.50 -10.89 23.56
CA SER A 55 -17.56 -9.89 23.46
C SER A 55 -17.38 -8.99 22.24
N LEU A 56 -16.14 -8.57 21.94
CA LEU A 56 -15.83 -7.78 20.74
C LEU A 56 -16.05 -8.60 19.46
N ILE A 57 -15.63 -9.87 19.45
CA ILE A 57 -15.85 -10.78 18.31
C ILE A 57 -17.35 -11.00 18.07
N GLN A 58 -18.14 -11.18 19.12
CA GLN A 58 -19.60 -11.32 19.01
C GLN A 58 -20.26 -10.06 18.41
N LEU A 59 -19.82 -8.87 18.80
CA LEU A 59 -20.31 -7.61 18.21
C LEU A 59 -19.95 -7.50 16.73
N LEU A 60 -18.76 -7.95 16.32
CA LEU A 60 -18.34 -7.92 14.92
C LEU A 60 -19.05 -8.98 14.08
N ARG A 61 -19.43 -10.11 14.67
CA ARG A 61 -20.16 -11.18 13.99
C ARG A 61 -21.59 -10.78 13.64
N ASP A 62 -22.29 -10.10 14.55
CA ASP A 62 -23.68 -9.65 14.32
C ASP A 62 -23.73 -8.41 13.43
N THR A 63 -24.53 -8.44 12.36
CA THR A 63 -24.58 -7.36 11.36
C THR A 63 -25.10 -6.05 11.94
N ALA A 64 -26.15 -6.09 12.77
CA ALA A 64 -26.74 -4.87 13.35
C ALA A 64 -25.79 -4.23 14.37
N ALA A 65 -25.24 -5.04 15.27
CA ALA A 65 -24.27 -4.60 16.26
C ALA A 65 -23.00 -4.07 15.61
N ARG A 66 -22.47 -4.76 14.59
CA ARG A 66 -21.30 -4.32 13.84
C ARG A 66 -21.50 -2.97 13.17
N ASN A 67 -22.65 -2.74 12.53
CA ASN A 67 -22.92 -1.47 11.84
C ASN A 67 -22.92 -0.28 12.80
N ARG A 68 -23.28 -0.50 14.07
CA ARG A 68 -23.32 0.55 15.11
C ARG A 68 -22.02 0.68 15.90
N HIS A 69 -21.42 -0.46 16.26
CA HIS A 69 -20.35 -0.55 17.27
C HIS A 69 -19.02 -1.06 16.71
N GLY A 70 -18.99 -1.48 15.44
CA GLY A 70 -17.84 -2.14 14.84
C GLY A 70 -16.58 -1.26 14.82
N HIS A 71 -16.73 0.05 14.63
CA HIS A 71 -15.61 0.99 14.67
C HIS A 71 -14.88 0.95 16.03
N ASP A 72 -15.63 1.17 17.11
CA ASP A 72 -15.09 1.18 18.47
C ASP A 72 -14.58 -0.20 18.90
N ALA A 73 -15.25 -1.27 18.47
CA ALA A 73 -14.80 -2.63 18.74
C ALA A 73 -13.45 -2.96 18.08
N VAL A 74 -13.27 -2.58 16.80
CA VAL A 74 -11.99 -2.76 16.07
C VAL A 74 -10.90 -1.89 16.68
N LEU A 75 -11.21 -0.63 17.02
CA LEU A 75 -10.27 0.29 17.66
C LEU A 75 -9.78 -0.25 19.01
N LEU A 76 -10.72 -0.66 19.86
CA LEU A 76 -10.42 -1.22 21.17
C LEU A 76 -9.57 -2.49 21.04
N LEU A 77 -9.92 -3.39 20.11
CA LEU A 77 -9.14 -4.60 19.86
C LEU A 77 -7.71 -4.27 19.43
N THR A 78 -7.55 -3.29 18.54
CA THR A 78 -6.23 -2.85 18.02
C THR A 78 -5.34 -2.31 19.11
N LEU A 79 -5.88 -1.50 20.02
CA LEU A 79 -5.15 -1.00 21.18
C LEU A 79 -4.76 -2.14 22.14
N LEU A 80 -5.69 -3.04 22.45
CA LEU A 80 -5.42 -4.17 23.35
C LEU A 80 -4.35 -5.13 22.79
N VAL A 81 -4.33 -5.36 21.48
CA VAL A 81 -3.27 -6.13 20.78
C VAL A 81 -1.88 -5.46 20.93
N ASN A 82 -1.83 -4.14 21.04
CA ASN A 82 -0.60 -3.37 21.16
C ASN A 82 -0.09 -3.19 22.60
N TYR A 83 -0.86 -3.57 23.62
CA TYR A 83 -0.43 -3.51 25.01
C TYR A 83 0.76 -4.43 25.29
N ARG A 84 1.90 -3.88 25.74
CA ARG A 84 3.14 -4.64 26.07
C ARG A 84 3.58 -5.62 24.99
N LYS A 85 3.24 -5.34 23.72
CA LYS A 85 3.44 -6.20 22.54
C LYS A 85 4.87 -6.76 22.46
N TYR A 86 5.87 -5.98 22.88
CA TYR A 86 7.29 -6.34 22.78
C TYR A 86 7.93 -6.80 24.09
N GLU A 87 7.22 -6.69 25.21
CA GLU A 87 7.71 -6.91 26.57
C GLU A 87 7.26 -8.24 27.15
N SER A 88 6.02 -8.66 26.86
CA SER A 88 5.43 -9.88 27.41
C SER A 88 4.47 -10.55 26.42
N ALA A 89 4.06 -11.78 26.74
CA ALA A 89 3.04 -12.48 25.94
C ALA A 89 1.69 -11.77 26.10
N ASN A 90 1.15 -11.25 24.99
CA ASN A 90 -0.16 -10.62 24.95
C ASN A 90 -1.23 -11.63 24.51
N PRO A 91 -2.26 -11.93 25.33
CA PRO A 91 -3.29 -12.90 24.98
C PRO A 91 -4.17 -12.48 23.80
N TYR A 92 -4.34 -11.18 23.54
CA TYR A 92 -5.10 -10.68 22.39
C TYR A 92 -4.37 -10.91 21.06
N ILE A 93 -3.03 -10.86 21.06
CA ILE A 93 -2.22 -11.27 19.90
C ILE A 93 -2.49 -12.74 19.57
N VAL A 94 -2.41 -13.60 20.59
CA VAL A 94 -2.64 -15.05 20.42
C VAL A 94 -4.05 -15.30 19.91
N LYS A 95 -5.07 -14.75 20.57
CA LYS A 95 -6.48 -14.93 20.20
C LYS A 95 -6.78 -14.41 18.79
N LEU A 96 -6.29 -13.22 18.43
CA LEU A 96 -6.47 -12.68 17.08
C LEU A 96 -5.76 -13.54 16.03
N SER A 97 -4.57 -14.08 16.33
CA SER A 97 -3.81 -14.90 15.36
C SER A 97 -4.46 -16.24 15.01
N ILE A 98 -5.24 -16.80 15.94
CA ILE A 98 -5.93 -18.09 15.77
C ILE A 98 -7.42 -17.95 15.44
N LEU A 99 -7.95 -16.72 15.38
CA LEU A 99 -9.36 -16.48 15.07
C LEU A 99 -9.69 -17.00 13.66
N ASP A 100 -10.67 -17.89 13.58
CA ASP A 100 -11.14 -18.54 12.35
C ASP A 100 -12.63 -18.32 12.08
N ASP A 101 -13.33 -17.55 12.93
CA ASP A 101 -14.72 -17.12 12.70
C ASP A 101 -14.77 -16.15 11.51
N GLU A 102 -15.11 -16.69 10.34
CA GLU A 102 -15.20 -15.93 9.08
C GLU A 102 -16.18 -14.76 9.17
N LEU A 103 -17.30 -14.89 9.89
CA LEU A 103 -18.28 -13.82 10.03
C LEU A 103 -17.70 -12.66 10.84
N ALA A 104 -16.99 -12.96 11.92
CA ALA A 104 -16.33 -11.93 12.72
C ALA A 104 -15.17 -11.26 11.97
N LEU A 105 -14.37 -12.03 11.21
CA LEU A 105 -13.29 -11.48 10.38
C LEU A 105 -13.84 -10.59 9.25
N ASN A 106 -14.92 -11.01 8.60
CA ASN A 106 -15.64 -10.18 7.63
C ASN A 106 -16.16 -8.91 8.29
N GLY A 107 -16.68 -9.03 9.52
CA GLY A 107 -17.13 -7.88 10.26
C GLY A 107 -16.01 -6.88 10.61
N TYR A 108 -14.85 -7.41 11.02
CA TYR A 108 -13.64 -6.63 11.24
C TYR A 108 -13.21 -5.90 9.95
N GLY A 109 -13.20 -6.62 8.83
CA GLY A 109 -12.87 -6.08 7.51
C GLY A 109 -13.85 -5.02 7.03
N GLN A 110 -15.15 -5.18 7.29
CA GLN A 110 -16.18 -4.21 6.93
C GLN A 110 -16.00 -2.89 7.68
N ALA A 111 -15.71 -2.91 8.98
CA ALA A 111 -15.46 -1.69 9.75
C ALA A 111 -14.28 -0.87 9.18
N ILE A 112 -13.21 -1.55 8.76
CA ILE A 112 -12.06 -0.92 8.08
C ILE A 112 -12.49 -0.40 6.70
N SER A 113 -13.15 -1.24 5.89
CA SER A 113 -13.57 -0.91 4.52
C SER A 113 -14.46 0.33 4.49
N SER A 114 -15.42 0.43 5.40
CA SER A 114 -16.32 1.57 5.52
C SER A 114 -15.55 2.87 5.74
N SER A 115 -14.54 2.87 6.62
CA SER A 115 -13.72 4.06 6.86
C SER A 115 -12.82 4.42 5.68
N LEU A 116 -12.21 3.44 5.01
CA LEU A 116 -11.37 3.71 3.84
C LEU A 116 -12.21 4.21 2.66
N THR A 117 -13.41 3.64 2.48
CA THR A 117 -14.38 4.06 1.46
C THR A 117 -14.85 5.48 1.71
N GLU A 118 -15.21 5.80 2.96
CA GLU A 118 -15.62 7.15 3.35
C GLU A 118 -14.50 8.18 3.10
N PHE A 119 -13.25 7.83 3.42
CA PHE A 119 -12.09 8.67 3.10
C PHE A 119 -11.95 8.91 1.59
N CYS A 120 -12.04 7.85 0.78
CA CYS A 120 -11.95 7.96 -0.68
C CYS A 120 -13.10 8.80 -1.25
N ARG A 121 -14.31 8.65 -0.71
CA ARG A 121 -15.50 9.41 -1.09
C ARG A 121 -15.33 10.90 -0.78
N GLN A 122 -14.88 11.24 0.42
CA GLN A 122 -14.60 12.63 0.82
C GLN A 122 -13.57 13.29 -0.09
N PHE A 123 -12.48 12.57 -0.40
CA PHE A 123 -11.46 13.06 -1.33
C PHE A 123 -12.02 13.30 -2.75
N ALA A 124 -12.85 12.38 -3.25
CA ALA A 124 -13.48 12.53 -4.57
C ALA A 124 -14.42 13.76 -4.62
N GLN A 125 -15.18 14.01 -3.55
CA GLN A 125 -16.05 15.19 -3.45
C GLN A 125 -15.25 16.49 -3.43
N GLN A 126 -14.22 16.58 -2.59
CA GLN A 126 -13.34 17.76 -2.52
C GLN A 126 -12.71 18.08 -3.88
N ARG A 127 -12.26 17.06 -4.61
CA ARG A 127 -11.70 17.25 -5.96
C ARG A 127 -12.72 17.74 -6.98
N ALA A 128 -13.95 17.24 -6.93
CA ALA A 128 -15.02 17.69 -7.82
C ALA A 128 -15.40 19.16 -7.56
N GLU A 129 -15.45 19.57 -6.29
CA GLU A 129 -15.69 20.95 -5.89
C GLU A 129 -14.60 21.91 -6.37
N ILE A 130 -13.32 21.53 -6.24
CA ILE A 130 -12.18 22.32 -6.75
C ILE A 130 -12.28 22.49 -8.28
N GLN A 131 -12.58 21.41 -9.01
CA GLN A 131 -12.72 21.47 -10.47
C GLN A 131 -13.92 22.34 -10.90
N ALA A 132 -15.07 22.23 -10.22
CA ALA A 132 -16.24 23.05 -10.50
C ALA A 132 -15.99 24.54 -10.17
N SER A 133 -15.31 24.82 -9.05
CA SER A 133 -14.93 26.18 -8.63
C SER A 133 -13.98 26.82 -9.65
N TRP A 134 -12.96 26.10 -10.12
CA TRP A 134 -12.03 26.59 -11.16
C TRP A 134 -12.75 26.97 -12.47
N LEU A 135 -13.73 26.18 -12.90
CA LEU A 135 -14.53 26.50 -14.09
C LEU A 135 -15.43 27.73 -13.89
N SER A 136 -15.88 28.00 -12.66
CA SER A 136 -16.71 29.17 -12.33
C SER A 136 -15.91 30.48 -12.21
N SER A 137 -14.62 30.42 -11.87
CA SER A 137 -13.74 31.59 -11.68
C SER A 137 -13.10 32.14 -12.96
N LEU A 138 -13.51 31.67 -14.14
CA LEU A 138 -13.02 32.15 -15.45
C LEU A 138 -13.29 33.66 -15.71
N THR A 139 -14.04 34.34 -14.85
CA THR A 139 -14.32 35.79 -14.96
C THR A 139 -13.32 36.72 -14.25
N SER A 140 -12.32 36.21 -13.52
CA SER A 140 -11.30 37.07 -12.85
C SER A 140 -9.84 36.64 -13.11
N ILE A 141 -9.52 36.26 -14.35
CA ILE A 141 -8.18 35.82 -14.74
C ILE A 141 -7.28 37.03 -15.05
N VAL A 142 -6.61 37.55 -14.02
CA VAL A 142 -5.19 37.96 -14.09
C VAL A 142 -4.62 37.78 -12.66
N GLY A 143 -3.87 36.70 -12.42
CA GLY A 143 -2.98 36.61 -11.24
C GLY A 143 -3.11 35.38 -10.34
N SER A 144 -4.15 34.53 -10.47
CA SER A 144 -4.33 33.38 -9.57
C SER A 144 -3.47 32.15 -9.88
N MET A 145 -2.52 32.23 -10.82
CA MET A 145 -1.67 31.09 -11.21
C MET A 145 -0.54 30.75 -10.20
N PHE A 146 -0.69 31.19 -8.95
CA PHE A 146 0.14 30.80 -7.80
C PHE A 146 -0.62 29.81 -6.89
N VAL A 147 -1.30 28.81 -7.47
CA VAL A 147 -1.99 27.75 -6.72
C VAL A 147 -1.03 26.59 -6.39
N GLY A 148 0.11 26.89 -5.75
CA GLY A 148 1.01 25.86 -5.20
C GLY A 148 0.86 25.68 -3.69
N GLU A 149 0.43 26.74 -3.00
CA GLU A 149 0.37 26.82 -1.55
C GLU A 149 -1.05 26.71 -0.97
N GLU A 150 -2.09 27.17 -1.67
CA GLU A 150 -3.47 27.05 -1.15
C GLU A 150 -4.07 25.64 -1.34
N GLU A 151 -3.80 24.96 -2.46
CA GLU A 151 -4.19 23.54 -2.65
C GLU A 151 -3.59 22.61 -1.57
N ALA A 152 -2.46 23.01 -0.99
CA ALA A 152 -1.74 22.25 0.03
C ALA A 152 -2.31 22.41 1.44
N LYS A 153 -3.02 23.51 1.72
CA LYS A 153 -3.65 23.73 3.03
C LYS A 153 -4.97 22.95 3.16
N THR A 154 -5.60 22.59 2.05
CA THR A 154 -6.95 21.99 2.02
C THR A 154 -6.95 20.47 1.87
N GLN A 155 -5.82 19.84 1.53
CA GLN A 155 -5.68 18.37 1.38
C GLN A 155 -5.52 17.60 2.70
N GLN A 156 -6.00 18.13 3.82
CA GLN A 156 -5.98 17.43 5.11
C GLN A 156 -7.29 16.65 5.34
N VAL A 157 -7.63 15.71 4.45
CA VAL A 157 -8.43 14.59 4.93
C VAL A 157 -7.52 13.80 5.85
N ARG A 158 -7.70 13.94 7.17
CA ARG A 158 -6.86 13.25 8.14
C ARG A 158 -7.13 11.76 8.00
N ALA A 159 -6.14 11.01 7.52
CA ALA A 159 -6.17 9.56 7.49
C ALA A 159 -6.53 9.01 8.89
N ASN A 160 -7.45 8.05 8.95
CA ASN A 160 -7.75 7.36 10.20
C ASN A 160 -6.64 6.34 10.51
N ASN A 161 -5.59 6.82 11.19
CA ASN A 161 -4.42 6.02 11.54
C ASN A 161 -4.78 4.77 12.37
N ALA A 162 -5.88 4.83 13.13
CA ALA A 162 -6.28 3.75 13.99
C ALA A 162 -6.79 2.52 13.22
N LEU A 163 -7.61 2.74 12.19
CA LEU A 163 -8.10 1.65 11.35
C LEU A 163 -7.07 1.14 10.33
N LEU A 164 -6.10 1.98 9.94
CA LEU A 164 -4.93 1.49 9.22
C LEU A 164 -4.06 0.59 10.09
N LEU A 165 -3.85 0.97 11.36
CA LEU A 165 -3.14 0.12 12.30
C LEU A 165 -3.90 -1.19 12.55
N ALA A 166 -5.23 -1.13 12.66
CA ALA A 166 -6.10 -2.30 12.74
C ALA A 166 -5.91 -3.23 11.52
N LEU A 167 -5.93 -2.67 10.32
CA LEU A 167 -5.69 -3.40 9.07
C LEU A 167 -4.30 -4.08 9.08
N TYR A 168 -3.28 -3.37 9.55
CA TYR A 168 -1.95 -3.94 9.72
C TYR A 168 -1.94 -5.11 10.69
N GLU A 169 -2.48 -4.95 11.90
CA GLU A 169 -2.48 -6.02 12.91
C GLU A 169 -3.23 -7.26 12.44
N ALA A 170 -4.40 -7.10 11.83
CA ALA A 170 -5.16 -8.23 11.30
C ALA A 170 -4.43 -8.95 10.16
N THR A 171 -3.84 -8.20 9.23
CA THR A 171 -3.07 -8.77 8.11
C THR A 171 -1.79 -9.46 8.59
N HIS A 172 -1.12 -8.89 9.58
CA HIS A 172 0.15 -9.40 10.10
C HIS A 172 -0.03 -10.63 10.98
N LEU A 173 -1.07 -10.63 11.83
CA LEU A 173 -1.27 -11.66 12.86
C LEU A 173 -2.16 -12.82 12.39
N ASN A 174 -3.16 -12.57 11.54
CA ASN A 174 -4.19 -13.55 11.22
C ASN A 174 -4.14 -13.96 9.73
N ARG A 175 -3.79 -15.22 9.48
CA ARG A 175 -3.72 -15.79 8.11
C ARG A 175 -5.10 -15.96 7.45
N ASN A 176 -6.15 -16.16 8.23
CA ASN A 176 -7.52 -16.30 7.73
C ASN A 176 -8.06 -14.95 7.25
N PHE A 177 -7.63 -13.83 7.84
CA PHE A 177 -8.06 -12.49 7.41
C PHE A 177 -7.67 -12.16 5.95
N VAL A 178 -6.68 -12.86 5.39
CA VAL A 178 -6.28 -12.68 4.00
C VAL A 178 -7.39 -13.05 3.01
N THR A 179 -8.25 -14.02 3.33
CA THR A 179 -9.40 -14.34 2.46
C THR A 179 -10.39 -13.18 2.49
N THR A 180 -10.68 -12.62 3.65
CA THR A 180 -11.51 -11.41 3.83
C THR A 180 -10.99 -10.22 3.03
N LEU A 181 -9.67 -10.03 2.91
CA LEU A 181 -9.06 -8.94 2.13
C LEU A 181 -9.35 -9.04 0.63
N ALA A 182 -9.29 -10.26 0.09
CA ALA A 182 -9.21 -10.50 -1.34
C ALA A 182 -10.54 -10.94 -1.98
N TYR A 183 -11.51 -11.43 -1.20
CA TYR A 183 -12.85 -11.74 -1.71
C TYR A 183 -13.75 -10.51 -1.77
N THR A 184 -14.62 -10.49 -2.78
CA THR A 184 -15.74 -9.56 -2.86
C THR A 184 -16.79 -9.98 -1.86
N GLN A 185 -17.06 -9.15 -0.86
CA GLN A 185 -18.01 -9.44 0.20
C GLN A 185 -19.38 -8.90 -0.17
N SER A 186 -20.42 -9.73 -0.17
CA SER A 186 -21.81 -9.30 -0.29
C SER A 186 -22.59 -9.72 0.97
N ASP A 187 -23.35 -8.80 1.56
CA ASP A 187 -24.23 -9.06 2.73
C ASP A 187 -25.40 -10.01 2.43
N THR A 188 -25.45 -10.61 1.24
CA THR A 188 -26.47 -11.57 0.85
C THR A 188 -25.87 -12.97 0.75
N SER A 189 -26.54 -13.96 1.35
CA SER A 189 -26.24 -15.40 1.28
C SER A 189 -26.45 -16.01 -0.13
N ALA A 190 -26.40 -15.19 -1.17
CA ALA A 190 -26.51 -15.60 -2.56
C ALA A 190 -25.11 -15.80 -3.17
N PRO A 191 -24.94 -16.78 -4.08
CA PRO A 191 -23.65 -17.03 -4.71
C PRO A 191 -23.15 -15.78 -5.46
N PRO A 192 -21.81 -15.57 -5.55
CA PRO A 192 -21.24 -14.40 -6.19
C PRO A 192 -21.61 -14.41 -7.67
N SER A 193 -22.62 -13.63 -8.04
CA SER A 193 -22.94 -13.36 -9.43
C SER A 193 -22.01 -12.24 -9.90
N PRO A 194 -21.33 -12.36 -11.07
CA PRO A 194 -20.42 -11.35 -11.56
C PRO A 194 -21.21 -10.12 -12.03
N ASN A 195 -21.60 -9.24 -11.10
CA ASN A 195 -22.31 -7.99 -11.43
C ASN A 195 -21.41 -6.92 -12.08
N ASN A 196 -20.12 -7.20 -12.26
CA ASN A 196 -19.19 -6.28 -12.96
C ASN A 196 -19.34 -6.28 -14.50
N THR A 197 -20.30 -7.01 -15.08
CA THR A 197 -20.53 -7.05 -16.55
C THR A 197 -21.63 -6.12 -17.06
N LEU A 198 -22.34 -5.37 -16.21
CA LEU A 198 -23.36 -4.43 -16.69
C LEU A 198 -22.77 -3.03 -16.93
N GLY A 199 -22.96 -2.53 -18.17
CA GLY A 199 -22.48 -1.22 -18.59
C GLY A 199 -23.12 -0.04 -17.82
N PRO A 200 -22.61 1.19 -18.01
CA PRO A 200 -22.89 2.35 -17.13
C PRO A 200 -24.36 2.81 -17.01
N ASN A 201 -25.32 2.21 -17.73
CA ASN A 201 -26.67 2.75 -17.90
C ASN A 201 -27.82 1.79 -17.54
N ALA A 202 -27.59 0.71 -16.79
CA ALA A 202 -28.68 -0.15 -16.30
C ALA A 202 -29.09 0.23 -14.87
N VAL A 203 -29.64 1.44 -14.68
CA VAL A 203 -30.40 1.78 -13.47
C VAL A 203 -31.88 1.63 -13.82
N ALA A 204 -32.56 0.66 -13.21
CA ALA A 204 -34.01 0.56 -13.28
C ALA A 204 -34.62 1.86 -12.73
N PRO A 205 -35.61 2.49 -13.41
CA PRO A 205 -36.21 3.72 -12.92
C PRO A 205 -37.00 3.43 -11.65
N GLY A 206 -36.55 3.96 -10.50
CA GLY A 206 -37.29 3.89 -9.23
C GLY A 206 -36.52 3.35 -8.01
N ALA A 207 -35.24 3.01 -8.12
CA ALA A 207 -34.45 2.59 -6.95
C ALA A 207 -34.02 3.80 -6.11
N SER A 208 -34.32 3.77 -4.81
CA SER A 208 -33.65 4.62 -3.82
C SER A 208 -32.14 4.44 -3.92
N PRO A 209 -31.31 5.45 -3.55
CA PRO A 209 -29.86 5.27 -3.53
C PRO A 209 -29.56 4.02 -2.68
N PRO A 210 -28.83 3.03 -3.21
CA PRO A 210 -28.49 1.84 -2.43
C PRO A 210 -27.74 2.28 -1.18
N ASP A 211 -28.08 1.67 -0.05
CA ASP A 211 -27.34 1.84 1.20
C ASP A 211 -25.86 1.60 0.92
N VAL A 212 -24.98 2.54 1.30
CA VAL A 212 -23.54 2.50 0.98
C VAL A 212 -22.89 1.22 1.54
N MET A 213 -23.53 0.62 2.55
CA MET A 213 -23.13 -0.65 3.17
C MET A 213 -23.51 -1.90 2.37
N ALA A 214 -24.45 -1.83 1.40
CA ALA A 214 -25.01 -2.99 0.71
C ALA A 214 -24.35 -3.33 -0.64
N GLN A 215 -23.35 -2.55 -1.09
CA GLN A 215 -22.62 -2.87 -2.32
C GLN A 215 -21.51 -3.90 -2.07
N PRO A 216 -21.32 -4.86 -2.99
CA PRO A 216 -20.21 -5.78 -2.88
C PRO A 216 -18.88 -5.03 -2.93
N PHE A 217 -18.12 -5.06 -1.84
CA PHE A 217 -16.83 -4.37 -1.74
C PHE A 217 -15.67 -5.37 -1.67
N ASN A 218 -14.52 -4.96 -2.16
CA ASN A 218 -13.26 -5.69 -2.03
C ASN A 218 -12.31 -4.81 -1.20
N LEU A 219 -12.02 -5.22 0.03
CA LEU A 219 -11.26 -4.42 0.98
C LEU A 219 -9.87 -4.06 0.42
N LEU A 220 -9.21 -5.00 -0.25
CA LEU A 220 -7.93 -4.73 -0.89
C LEU A 220 -8.04 -3.70 -2.03
N ALA A 221 -9.07 -3.77 -2.87
CA ALA A 221 -9.31 -2.78 -3.92
C ALA A 221 -9.52 -1.38 -3.33
N THR A 222 -10.34 -1.25 -2.29
CA THR A 222 -10.55 0.01 -1.55
C THR A 222 -9.24 0.50 -0.93
N PHE A 223 -8.45 -0.40 -0.35
CA PHE A 223 -7.15 -0.06 0.22
C PHE A 223 -6.14 0.43 -0.82
N LEU A 224 -6.09 -0.17 -2.01
CA LEU A 224 -5.24 0.31 -3.11
C LEU A 224 -5.65 1.71 -3.59
N GLN A 225 -6.96 1.96 -3.69
CA GLN A 225 -7.46 3.30 -3.99
C GLN A 225 -7.05 4.30 -2.89
N TYR A 226 -7.25 3.94 -1.62
CA TYR A 226 -6.82 4.74 -0.48
C TYR A 226 -5.33 5.07 -0.52
N CYS A 227 -4.47 4.07 -0.76
CA CYS A 227 -3.02 4.27 -0.90
C CYS A 227 -2.69 5.29 -1.99
N SER A 228 -3.38 5.21 -3.14
CA SER A 228 -3.15 6.16 -4.24
C SER A 228 -3.44 7.62 -3.86
N ILE A 229 -4.37 7.84 -2.92
CA ILE A 229 -4.74 9.18 -2.44
C ILE A 229 -3.71 9.68 -1.42
N VAL A 230 -3.41 8.88 -0.39
CA VAL A 230 -2.49 9.28 0.69
C VAL A 230 -1.07 9.48 0.16
N MET A 231 -0.68 8.70 -0.84
CA MET A 231 0.62 8.84 -1.48
C MET A 231 0.75 10.08 -2.36
N GLN A 232 -0.30 10.88 -2.61
CA GLN A 232 -0.17 12.01 -3.56
C GLN A 232 0.75 13.13 -3.06
N VAL A 233 0.74 13.39 -1.74
CA VAL A 233 1.40 14.57 -1.18
C VAL A 233 2.10 14.22 0.13
N ILE A 234 3.39 13.89 0.01
CA ILE A 234 4.23 13.49 1.14
C ILE A 234 5.04 14.70 1.64
N ARG A 235 4.37 15.57 2.42
CA ARG A 235 4.99 16.82 2.92
C ARG A 235 5.37 16.78 4.41
N THR A 236 4.60 16.07 5.22
CA THR A 236 4.77 15.99 6.68
C THR A 236 5.27 14.62 7.10
N GLU A 237 5.88 14.56 8.28
CA GLU A 237 6.33 13.31 8.89
C GLU A 237 5.16 12.37 9.19
N ALA A 238 4.03 12.90 9.67
CA ALA A 238 2.81 12.12 9.88
C ALA A 238 2.31 11.43 8.58
N ILE A 239 2.31 12.14 7.44
CA ILE A 239 1.92 11.55 6.16
C ILE A 239 2.96 10.52 5.70
N MET A 240 4.26 10.79 5.90
CA MET A 240 5.32 9.81 5.63
C MET A 240 5.11 8.52 6.43
N ASN A 241 4.77 8.64 7.71
CA ASN A 241 4.48 7.50 8.59
C ASN A 241 3.24 6.72 8.11
N ASN A 242 2.21 7.40 7.62
CA ASN A 242 1.03 6.74 7.06
C ASN A 242 1.33 6.01 5.75
N VAL A 243 2.11 6.62 4.85
CA VAL A 243 2.56 5.97 3.62
C VAL A 243 3.48 4.79 3.93
N LYS A 244 4.35 4.91 4.94
CA LYS A 244 5.17 3.81 5.44
C LYS A 244 4.29 2.65 5.93
N LEU A 245 3.29 2.93 6.76
CA LEU A 245 2.33 1.90 7.23
C LEU A 245 1.61 1.22 6.06
N CYS A 246 1.19 1.99 5.04
CA CYS A 246 0.59 1.43 3.83
C CYS A 246 1.52 0.43 3.13
N PHE A 247 2.81 0.77 2.97
CA PHE A 247 3.76 -0.17 2.37
C PHE A 247 4.06 -1.39 3.26
N LEU A 248 4.02 -1.26 4.59
CA LEU A 248 4.18 -2.40 5.50
C LEU A 248 3.01 -3.38 5.38
N ILE A 249 1.78 -2.86 5.30
CA ILE A 249 0.59 -3.67 5.03
C ILE A 249 0.73 -4.37 3.67
N LEU A 250 1.06 -3.62 2.60
CA LEU A 250 1.29 -4.18 1.27
C LEU A 250 2.41 -5.22 1.25
N SER A 251 3.45 -5.06 2.07
CA SER A 251 4.52 -6.06 2.21
C SER A 251 4.03 -7.35 2.83
N CYS A 252 3.20 -7.27 3.88
CA CYS A 252 2.56 -8.46 4.48
C CYS A 252 1.67 -9.19 3.46
N ILE A 253 0.85 -8.44 2.72
CA ILE A 253 -0.03 -8.99 1.68
C ILE A 253 0.80 -9.63 0.55
N ALA A 254 1.87 -8.98 0.10
CA ALA A 254 2.73 -9.47 -0.97
C ALA A 254 3.60 -10.66 -0.55
N GLU A 255 3.76 -10.94 0.75
CA GLU A 255 4.40 -12.16 1.24
C GLU A 255 3.44 -13.34 1.41
N ASP A 256 2.14 -13.07 1.58
CA ASP A 256 1.15 -14.11 1.78
C ASP A 256 0.82 -14.87 0.48
N GLN A 257 0.86 -16.21 0.55
CA GLN A 257 0.65 -17.07 -0.59
C GLN A 257 -0.79 -17.02 -1.11
N TYR A 258 -1.80 -16.97 -0.23
CA TYR A 258 -3.21 -16.94 -0.60
C TYR A 258 -3.60 -15.57 -1.17
N ALA A 259 -3.14 -14.49 -0.55
CA ALA A 259 -3.33 -13.13 -1.08
C ALA A 259 -2.81 -13.04 -2.51
N ASN A 260 -1.56 -13.49 -2.73
CA ASN A 260 -0.97 -13.47 -4.06
C ASN A 260 -1.73 -14.34 -5.06
N SER A 261 -2.22 -15.51 -4.65
CA SER A 261 -3.04 -16.37 -5.51
C SER A 261 -4.28 -15.64 -6.02
N LEU A 262 -4.99 -14.94 -5.14
CA LEU A 262 -6.22 -14.21 -5.49
C LEU A 262 -5.92 -12.93 -6.28
N MET A 263 -4.91 -12.14 -5.86
CA MET A 263 -4.53 -10.90 -6.54
C MET A 263 -4.07 -11.12 -8.00
N HIS A 264 -3.46 -12.27 -8.27
CA HIS A 264 -2.94 -12.61 -9.60
C HIS A 264 -3.91 -13.43 -10.46
N ASP A 265 -5.08 -13.83 -9.94
CA ASP A 265 -6.06 -14.57 -10.72
C ASP A 265 -6.63 -13.69 -11.85
N ALA A 266 -6.41 -14.11 -13.10
CA ALA A 266 -6.88 -13.39 -14.28
C ALA A 266 -8.41 -13.34 -14.38
N ASN A 267 -9.13 -14.24 -13.70
CA ASN A 267 -10.60 -14.26 -13.66
C ASN A 267 -11.17 -13.25 -12.66
N LEU A 268 -10.35 -12.78 -11.70
CA LEU A 268 -10.74 -11.81 -10.69
C LEU A 268 -10.27 -10.40 -11.11
N ALA A 269 -11.04 -9.77 -11.98
CA ALA A 269 -10.75 -8.43 -12.48
C ALA A 269 -11.58 -7.35 -11.76
N PHE A 270 -10.90 -6.30 -11.29
CA PHE A 270 -11.49 -5.19 -10.55
C PHE A 270 -11.20 -3.87 -11.25
N ARG A 271 -12.14 -2.92 -11.15
CA ARG A 271 -11.93 -1.53 -11.57
C ARG A 271 -11.55 -0.70 -10.36
N VAL A 272 -10.27 -0.41 -10.21
CA VAL A 272 -9.75 0.39 -9.11
C VAL A 272 -9.27 1.74 -9.65
N GLN A 273 -9.88 2.82 -9.19
CA GLN A 273 -9.49 4.16 -9.62
C GLN A 273 -8.28 4.63 -8.83
N LEU A 274 -7.08 4.46 -9.38
CA LEU A 274 -5.88 5.04 -8.80
C LEU A 274 -5.81 6.54 -9.09
N HIS A 275 -5.67 7.34 -8.03
CA HIS A 275 -5.53 8.78 -8.14
C HIS A 275 -4.05 9.14 -8.32
N ARG A 276 -3.73 9.72 -9.47
CA ARG A 276 -2.34 10.09 -9.82
C ARG A 276 -1.97 11.50 -9.35
N VAL A 277 -0.68 11.72 -9.08
CA VAL A 277 -0.16 13.05 -8.74
C VAL A 277 -0.29 13.98 -9.96
N PRO A 278 -0.86 15.19 -9.80
CA PRO A 278 -0.89 16.19 -10.86
C PRO A 278 0.54 16.55 -11.30
N MET A 279 0.83 16.43 -12.59
CA MET A 279 2.11 16.83 -13.17
C MET A 279 1.85 17.64 -14.45
N HIS A 280 2.68 18.65 -14.70
CA HIS A 280 2.51 19.57 -15.84
C HIS A 280 2.39 18.90 -17.20
N HIS A 281 3.01 17.73 -17.40
CA HIS A 281 2.98 17.00 -18.67
C HIS A 281 1.88 15.93 -18.75
N ARG A 282 1.05 15.76 -17.71
CA ARG A 282 -0.04 14.78 -17.69
C ARG A 282 -1.34 15.44 -18.11
N LYS A 283 -2.01 14.84 -19.10
CA LYS A 283 -3.40 15.21 -19.42
C LYS A 283 -4.31 14.76 -18.28
N LEU A 284 -5.35 15.54 -17.97
CA LEU A 284 -6.42 15.15 -17.05
C LEU A 284 -6.99 13.79 -17.49
N GLN A 285 -7.11 12.88 -16.54
CA GLN A 285 -7.48 11.50 -16.81
C GLN A 285 -9.00 11.43 -16.98
N ASP A 286 -9.46 11.42 -18.23
CA ASP A 286 -10.89 11.36 -18.60
C ASP A 286 -11.37 9.92 -18.89
N LYS A 287 -10.50 8.92 -18.68
CA LYS A 287 -10.81 7.51 -18.95
C LYS A 287 -10.99 6.73 -17.66
N ALA A 288 -12.09 5.99 -17.59
CA ALA A 288 -12.37 5.03 -16.53
C ALA A 288 -11.23 4.01 -16.39
N ALA A 289 -10.91 3.64 -15.15
CA ALA A 289 -9.89 2.64 -14.87
C ALA A 289 -10.22 1.30 -15.57
N PRO A 290 -9.24 0.63 -16.21
CA PRO A 290 -9.44 -0.67 -16.80
C PRO A 290 -9.76 -1.72 -15.72
N ALA A 291 -10.56 -2.72 -16.08
CA ALA A 291 -10.73 -3.90 -15.23
C ALA A 291 -9.48 -4.78 -15.38
N GLN A 292 -8.80 -5.07 -14.26
CA GLN A 292 -7.57 -5.87 -14.25
C GLN A 292 -7.40 -6.60 -12.91
N PRO A 293 -6.54 -7.64 -12.83
CA PRO A 293 -6.21 -8.26 -11.57
C PRO A 293 -5.62 -7.26 -10.56
N LEU A 294 -5.85 -7.49 -9.26
CA LEU A 294 -5.36 -6.58 -8.21
C LEU A 294 -3.82 -6.50 -8.19
N ALA A 295 -3.12 -7.57 -8.59
CA ALA A 295 -1.66 -7.54 -8.74
C ALA A 295 -1.19 -6.51 -9.79
N ALA A 296 -1.91 -6.38 -10.91
CA ALA A 296 -1.62 -5.36 -11.93
C ALA A 296 -1.91 -3.94 -11.41
N THR A 297 -3.00 -3.77 -10.66
CA THR A 297 -3.33 -2.50 -9.99
C THR A 297 -2.28 -2.12 -8.94
N LEU A 298 -1.78 -3.09 -8.17
CA LEU A 298 -0.70 -2.86 -7.22
C LEU A 298 0.60 -2.45 -7.93
N LEU A 299 0.96 -3.10 -9.05
CA LEU A 299 2.10 -2.65 -9.87
C LEU A 299 1.91 -1.21 -10.35
N ASP A 300 0.72 -0.84 -10.83
CA ASP A 300 0.43 0.54 -11.24
C ASP A 300 0.60 1.55 -10.09
N LEU A 301 0.18 1.19 -8.87
CA LEU A 301 0.37 2.00 -7.67
C LEU A 301 1.86 2.18 -7.35
N LEU A 302 2.66 1.11 -7.41
CA LEU A 302 4.11 1.18 -7.16
C LEU A 302 4.82 2.02 -8.23
N VAL A 303 4.47 1.83 -9.50
CA VAL A 303 5.00 2.61 -10.63
C VAL A 303 4.65 4.09 -10.48
N GLU A 304 3.41 4.41 -10.11
CA GLU A 304 2.97 5.78 -9.88
C GLU A 304 3.76 6.42 -8.74
N PHE A 305 3.98 5.71 -7.61
CA PHE A 305 4.80 6.21 -6.51
C PHE A 305 6.24 6.52 -6.95
N ILE A 306 6.90 5.57 -7.63
CA ILE A 306 8.28 5.70 -8.12
C ILE A 306 8.40 6.90 -9.07
N ALA A 307 7.44 7.06 -9.98
CA ALA A 307 7.46 8.12 -10.97
C ALA A 307 7.20 9.52 -10.37
N SER A 308 6.45 9.61 -9.27
CA SER A 308 5.96 10.89 -8.74
C SER A 308 6.76 11.47 -7.58
N HIS A 309 7.61 10.70 -6.92
CA HIS A 309 8.28 11.12 -5.69
C HIS A 309 9.80 11.33 -5.84
N MET A 310 10.28 11.58 -7.06
CA MET A 310 11.67 11.97 -7.34
C MET A 310 11.88 13.45 -7.04
N MET A 311 11.84 13.81 -5.75
CA MET A 311 11.80 15.19 -5.26
C MET A 311 13.05 15.58 -4.45
N LYS A 312 13.23 16.89 -4.18
CA LYS A 312 14.37 17.44 -3.43
C LYS A 312 14.53 16.81 -2.04
N LYS A 313 13.44 16.68 -1.29
CA LYS A 313 13.40 15.92 -0.01
C LYS A 313 13.11 14.45 -0.34
N PHE A 314 14.12 13.75 -0.85
CA PHE A 314 13.96 12.39 -1.33
C PHE A 314 13.59 11.42 -0.19
N PRO A 315 12.41 10.75 -0.25
CA PRO A 315 11.94 9.87 0.82
C PRO A 315 12.55 8.46 0.69
N LEU A 316 13.87 8.35 0.89
CA LEU A 316 14.65 7.12 0.63
C LEU A 316 14.04 5.87 1.29
N GLU A 317 13.59 5.95 2.53
CA GLU A 317 12.99 4.83 3.24
C GLU A 317 11.71 4.32 2.56
N LEU A 318 10.85 5.21 2.09
CA LEU A 318 9.62 4.81 1.38
C LEU A 318 9.92 4.13 0.04
N TYR A 319 11.01 4.52 -0.63
CA TYR A 319 11.48 3.83 -1.84
C TYR A 319 11.95 2.41 -1.53
N HIS A 320 12.66 2.19 -0.41
CA HIS A 320 13.03 0.84 0.00
C HIS A 320 11.80 -0.05 0.23
N GLN A 321 10.77 0.50 0.87
CA GLN A 321 9.52 -0.23 1.08
C GLN A 321 8.79 -0.52 -0.24
N CYS A 322 8.66 0.48 -1.12
CA CYS A 322 8.03 0.34 -2.44
C CYS A 322 8.72 -0.73 -3.31
N ILE A 323 10.05 -0.66 -3.43
CA ILE A 323 10.83 -1.65 -4.20
C ILE A 323 10.79 -3.02 -3.52
N GLY A 324 10.71 -3.07 -2.20
CA GLY A 324 10.54 -4.31 -1.43
C GLY A 324 9.21 -5.01 -1.74
N VAL A 325 8.10 -4.27 -1.85
CA VAL A 325 6.80 -4.83 -2.28
C VAL A 325 6.92 -5.36 -3.72
N LEU A 326 7.50 -4.57 -4.63
CA LEU A 326 7.72 -4.99 -6.02
C LEU A 326 8.50 -6.31 -6.11
N GLN A 327 9.59 -6.44 -5.36
CA GLN A 327 10.43 -7.64 -5.34
C GLN A 327 9.62 -8.87 -4.93
N ARG A 328 8.79 -8.75 -3.89
CA ARG A 328 7.94 -9.85 -3.39
C ARG A 328 6.95 -10.35 -4.45
N LEU A 329 6.29 -9.42 -5.15
CA LEU A 329 5.37 -9.77 -6.24
C LEU A 329 6.07 -10.51 -7.37
N LEU A 330 7.24 -10.02 -7.81
CA LEU A 330 8.01 -10.68 -8.87
C LEU A 330 8.52 -12.06 -8.43
N CYS A 331 8.99 -12.19 -7.19
CA CYS A 331 9.41 -13.48 -6.64
C CYS A 331 8.25 -14.48 -6.58
N TYR A 332 7.05 -14.05 -6.20
CA TYR A 332 5.85 -14.89 -6.28
C TYR A 332 5.56 -15.33 -7.72
N GLN A 333 5.57 -14.39 -8.67
CA GLN A 333 5.29 -14.68 -10.08
C GLN A 333 6.28 -15.71 -10.65
N LYS A 334 7.58 -15.56 -10.37
CA LYS A 334 8.59 -16.56 -10.75
C LYS A 334 8.34 -17.91 -10.06
N ARG A 335 8.19 -17.92 -8.73
CA ARG A 335 8.01 -19.15 -7.94
C ARG A 335 6.81 -19.97 -8.41
N CYS A 336 5.70 -19.29 -8.70
CA CYS A 336 4.43 -19.90 -9.08
C CYS A 336 4.22 -19.94 -10.61
N ARG A 337 5.18 -19.46 -11.41
CA ARG A 337 5.12 -19.34 -12.88
C ARG A 337 3.87 -18.61 -13.39
N VAL A 338 3.45 -17.59 -12.66
CA VAL A 338 2.28 -16.78 -12.99
C VAL A 338 2.67 -15.76 -14.05
N ARG A 339 1.97 -15.79 -15.19
CA ARG A 339 2.18 -14.86 -16.30
C ARG A 339 1.13 -13.76 -16.28
N LEU A 340 1.47 -12.65 -15.65
CA LEU A 340 0.57 -11.50 -15.54
C LEU A 340 0.55 -10.70 -16.85
N GLY A 341 -0.66 -10.46 -17.39
CA GLY A 341 -0.87 -9.56 -18.51
C GLY A 341 -0.68 -8.11 -18.07
N TYR A 342 0.55 -7.60 -18.11
CA TYR A 342 0.91 -6.27 -17.61
C TYR A 342 1.79 -5.50 -18.61
N GLN A 343 1.69 -4.16 -18.60
CA GLN A 343 2.53 -3.26 -19.42
C GLN A 343 3.90 -3.05 -18.74
N TRP A 344 4.77 -4.05 -18.82
CA TRP A 344 6.06 -4.07 -18.13
C TRP A 344 6.99 -2.90 -18.49
N ARG A 345 6.86 -2.32 -19.68
CA ARG A 345 7.62 -1.16 -20.13
C ARG A 345 7.49 0.05 -19.20
N ASP A 346 6.31 0.26 -18.63
CA ASP A 346 6.06 1.38 -17.70
C ASP A 346 6.86 1.19 -16.41
N LEU A 347 6.90 -0.03 -15.89
CA LEU A 347 7.70 -0.39 -14.73
C LEU A 347 9.21 -0.18 -15.00
N TRP A 348 9.74 -0.74 -16.08
CA TRP A 348 11.16 -0.59 -16.39
C TRP A 348 11.54 0.88 -16.61
N THR A 349 10.69 1.65 -17.27
CA THR A 349 10.88 3.09 -17.46
C THR A 349 10.93 3.82 -16.11
N ALA A 350 10.02 3.53 -15.18
CA ALA A 350 10.04 4.13 -13.85
C ALA A 350 11.31 3.78 -13.06
N LEU A 351 11.72 2.51 -13.07
CA LEU A 351 12.94 2.03 -12.42
C LEU A 351 14.21 2.67 -13.00
N ILE A 352 14.32 2.75 -14.33
CA ILE A 352 15.47 3.37 -15.02
C ILE A 352 15.51 4.88 -14.72
N ASN A 353 14.35 5.55 -14.71
CA ASN A 353 14.27 6.97 -14.34
C ASN A 353 14.66 7.22 -12.88
N LEU A 354 14.35 6.30 -11.97
CA LEU A 354 14.82 6.37 -10.58
C LEU A 354 16.35 6.28 -10.52
N LEU A 355 16.98 5.35 -11.25
CA LEU A 355 18.44 5.28 -11.36
C LEU A 355 19.05 6.56 -11.96
N LYS A 356 18.40 7.12 -12.99
CA LYS A 356 18.78 8.41 -13.57
C LYS A 356 18.71 9.54 -12.54
N PHE A 357 17.67 9.59 -11.73
CA PHE A 357 17.53 10.60 -10.68
C PHE A 357 18.64 10.49 -9.65
N LEU A 358 18.91 9.28 -9.13
CA LEU A 358 19.96 9.03 -8.15
C LEU A 358 21.34 9.46 -8.66
N THR A 359 21.66 9.15 -9.91
CA THR A 359 22.94 9.53 -10.55
C THR A 359 23.02 11.03 -10.85
N THR A 360 21.94 11.63 -11.36
CA THR A 360 21.90 13.06 -11.71
C THR A 360 22.05 13.96 -10.47
N HIS A 361 21.51 13.52 -9.33
CA HIS A 361 21.51 14.28 -8.07
C HIS A 361 22.50 13.75 -7.03
N GLU A 362 23.45 12.90 -7.45
CA GLU A 362 24.40 12.21 -6.57
C GLU A 362 25.13 13.16 -5.59
N SER A 363 25.56 14.32 -6.08
CA SER A 363 26.37 15.29 -5.34
C SER A 363 25.63 15.90 -4.14
N HIS A 364 24.29 15.90 -4.19
CA HIS A 364 23.43 16.33 -3.10
C HIS A 364 23.03 15.17 -2.19
N LEU A 365 22.62 14.04 -2.79
CA LEU A 365 22.05 12.92 -2.05
C LEU A 365 23.08 12.21 -1.16
N ILE A 366 24.28 11.95 -1.70
CA ILE A 366 25.34 11.22 -0.98
C ILE A 366 25.82 11.95 0.28
N LYS A 367 25.67 13.27 0.35
CA LYS A 367 26.00 14.05 1.56
C LYS A 367 25.02 13.84 2.70
N LYS A 368 23.83 13.32 2.43
CA LYS A 368 22.73 13.19 3.39
C LYS A 368 22.33 11.76 3.70
N MET A 369 22.56 10.84 2.76
CA MET A 369 22.04 9.47 2.86
C MET A 369 22.82 8.50 1.97
N ASN A 370 22.72 7.22 2.30
CA ASN A 370 23.28 6.14 1.51
C ASN A 370 22.33 5.71 0.38
N ILE A 371 22.59 6.14 -0.85
CA ILE A 371 21.72 5.82 -2.00
C ILE A 371 22.04 4.47 -2.67
N PHE A 372 23.19 3.86 -2.35
CA PHE A 372 23.66 2.65 -3.02
C PHE A 372 22.76 1.43 -2.79
N PRO A 373 22.25 1.15 -1.57
CA PRO A 373 21.32 0.05 -1.35
C PRO A 373 20.07 0.12 -2.23
N LEU A 374 19.51 1.32 -2.43
CA LEU A 374 18.33 1.48 -3.29
C LEU A 374 18.69 1.22 -4.76
N ALA A 375 19.82 1.76 -5.22
CA ALA A 375 20.30 1.49 -6.58
C ALA A 375 20.55 -0.01 -6.81
N ILE A 376 21.12 -0.72 -5.83
CA ILE A 376 21.31 -2.18 -5.88
C ILE A 376 19.97 -2.89 -6.00
N GLN A 377 18.97 -2.54 -5.16
CA GLN A 377 17.65 -3.16 -5.24
C GLN A 377 17.03 -3.00 -6.64
N VAL A 378 17.08 -1.79 -7.20
CA VAL A 378 16.54 -1.52 -8.55
C VAL A 378 17.30 -2.29 -9.64
N VAL A 379 18.64 -2.32 -9.59
CA VAL A 379 19.45 -3.10 -10.54
C VAL A 379 19.17 -4.59 -10.41
N ASN A 380 18.98 -5.11 -9.20
CA ASN A 380 18.64 -6.50 -8.96
C ASN A 380 17.26 -6.86 -9.50
N ILE A 381 16.28 -5.95 -9.46
CA ILE A 381 15.00 -6.14 -10.15
C ILE A 381 15.23 -6.27 -11.67
N LEU A 382 16.06 -5.43 -12.28
CA LEU A 382 16.39 -5.57 -13.71
C LEU A 382 17.10 -6.90 -13.99
N ASN A 383 18.06 -7.30 -13.15
CA ASN A 383 18.73 -8.59 -13.28
C ASN A 383 17.77 -9.78 -13.08
N PHE A 384 16.75 -9.63 -12.24
CA PHE A 384 15.69 -10.63 -12.06
C PHE A 384 14.93 -10.86 -13.36
N PHE A 385 14.54 -9.79 -14.07
CA PHE A 385 13.94 -9.92 -15.40
C PHE A 385 14.94 -10.52 -16.40
N ILE A 386 16.19 -10.04 -16.45
CA ILE A 386 17.22 -10.57 -17.36
C ILE A 386 17.42 -12.08 -17.16
N THR A 387 17.34 -12.57 -15.92
CA THR A 387 17.69 -13.96 -15.58
C THR A 387 16.49 -14.90 -15.63
N TYR A 388 15.29 -14.44 -15.23
CA TYR A 388 14.13 -15.31 -14.99
C TYR A 388 12.89 -14.97 -15.81
N ALA A 389 12.98 -14.02 -16.76
CA ALA A 389 11.83 -13.56 -17.54
C ALA A 389 11.02 -14.68 -18.21
N ASP A 390 11.68 -15.73 -18.70
CA ASP A 390 11.04 -16.89 -19.34
C ASP A 390 9.99 -17.59 -18.44
N THR A 391 10.19 -17.51 -17.12
CA THR A 391 9.32 -18.15 -16.13
C THR A 391 8.01 -17.40 -15.88
N PHE A 392 7.96 -16.07 -16.09
CA PHE A 392 6.82 -15.24 -15.66
C PHE A 392 6.40 -14.12 -16.62
N LEU A 393 7.19 -13.75 -17.62
CA LEU A 393 6.72 -12.83 -18.66
C LEU A 393 5.68 -13.52 -19.55
N SER A 394 4.65 -12.77 -19.91
CA SER A 394 3.52 -13.27 -20.72
C SER A 394 3.90 -13.51 -22.18
N SER A 395 4.96 -12.85 -22.69
CA SER A 395 5.41 -13.01 -24.07
C SER A 395 6.93 -12.82 -24.21
N PRO A 396 7.57 -13.48 -25.20
CA PRO A 396 8.96 -13.22 -25.56
C PRO A 396 9.21 -11.76 -25.99
N ASN A 397 8.24 -11.14 -26.67
CA ASN A 397 8.35 -9.73 -27.09
C ASN A 397 8.63 -8.79 -25.91
N SER A 398 8.04 -9.07 -24.73
CA SER A 398 8.32 -8.29 -23.52
C SER A 398 9.79 -8.39 -23.10
N TYR A 399 10.43 -9.54 -23.29
CA TYR A 399 11.86 -9.70 -23.02
C TYR A 399 12.72 -8.92 -24.02
N ASP A 400 12.34 -8.90 -25.29
CA ASP A 400 13.02 -8.11 -26.32
C ASP A 400 12.90 -6.60 -26.01
N GLU A 401 11.72 -6.16 -25.57
CA GLU A 401 11.46 -4.78 -25.13
C GLU A 401 12.32 -4.37 -23.93
N LEU A 402 12.54 -5.26 -22.95
CA LEU A 402 13.45 -4.99 -21.83
C LEU A 402 14.86 -4.69 -22.32
N PHE A 403 15.40 -5.55 -23.20
CA PHE A 403 16.74 -5.36 -23.76
C PHE A 403 16.84 -4.07 -24.56
N TYR A 404 15.81 -3.79 -25.37
CA TYR A 404 15.70 -2.54 -26.09
C TYR A 404 15.74 -1.33 -25.14
N GLU A 405 14.98 -1.35 -24.05
CA GLU A 405 14.97 -0.27 -23.06
C GLU A 405 16.33 -0.07 -22.38
N ILE A 406 17.02 -1.16 -22.03
CA ILE A 406 18.38 -1.09 -21.45
C ILE A 406 19.35 -0.42 -22.43
N ILE A 407 19.32 -0.81 -23.70
CA ILE A 407 20.20 -0.26 -24.75
C ILE A 407 19.85 1.20 -25.07
N ARG A 408 18.56 1.51 -25.16
CA ARG A 408 18.05 2.87 -25.38
C ARG A 408 18.54 3.81 -24.29
N MET A 409 18.53 3.34 -23.05
CA MET A 409 18.90 4.10 -21.85
C MET A 409 20.34 3.89 -21.38
N ARG A 410 21.21 3.32 -22.23
CA ARG A 410 22.58 2.91 -21.88
C ARG A 410 23.41 3.92 -21.10
N LEU A 411 23.27 5.23 -21.42
CA LEU A 411 24.07 6.28 -20.78
C LEU A 411 23.78 6.38 -19.27
N ILE A 412 22.55 6.08 -18.84
CA ILE A 412 22.18 6.06 -17.43
C ILE A 412 22.98 4.98 -16.70
N PHE A 413 23.09 3.77 -17.28
CA PHE A 413 23.86 2.67 -16.69
C PHE A 413 25.37 2.91 -16.73
N THR A 414 25.89 3.51 -17.80
CA THR A 414 27.30 3.94 -17.88
C THR A 414 27.63 4.93 -16.77
N ASN A 415 26.79 5.95 -16.58
CA ASN A 415 26.95 6.95 -15.53
C ASN A 415 26.81 6.34 -14.12
N LEU A 416 25.85 5.42 -13.94
CA LEU A 416 25.65 4.70 -12.67
C LEU A 416 26.87 3.86 -12.31
N ASN A 417 27.45 3.13 -13.27
CA ASN A 417 28.68 2.37 -13.05
C ASN A 417 29.87 3.30 -12.75
N ALA A 418 29.99 4.45 -13.45
CA ALA A 418 31.05 5.42 -13.19
C ALA A 418 30.94 6.02 -11.77
N MET A 419 29.72 6.37 -11.34
CA MET A 419 29.44 6.80 -9.96
C MET A 419 29.84 5.73 -8.96
N ALA A 420 29.36 4.49 -9.14
CA ALA A 420 29.64 3.37 -8.25
C ALA A 420 31.15 3.12 -8.11
N LEU A 421 31.88 3.10 -9.24
CA LEU A 421 33.31 2.91 -9.25
C LEU A 421 34.04 4.01 -8.47
N ARG A 422 33.71 5.28 -8.74
CA ARG A 422 34.32 6.45 -8.09
C ARG A 422 34.23 6.41 -6.56
N TYR A 423 33.07 5.99 -6.04
CA TYR A 423 32.87 5.88 -4.58
C TYR A 423 33.43 4.58 -4.00
N SER A 424 33.48 3.49 -4.77
CA SER A 424 34.09 2.23 -4.31
C SER A 424 35.62 2.32 -4.15
N THR A 425 36.29 3.18 -4.93
CA THR A 425 37.74 3.39 -4.89
C THR A 425 38.17 4.54 -3.98
N SER A 426 37.21 5.23 -3.35
CA SER A 426 37.52 6.32 -2.42
C SER A 426 37.80 5.74 -1.03
N GLU A 427 39.05 5.82 -0.57
CA GLU A 427 39.50 5.20 0.68
C GLU A 427 38.73 5.68 1.91
N SER A 428 38.37 6.96 1.94
CA SER A 428 37.72 7.65 3.05
C SER A 428 36.19 7.66 2.98
N TYR A 429 35.58 7.06 1.96
CA TYR A 429 34.13 7.08 1.81
C TYR A 429 33.44 5.99 2.64
N GLU A 430 32.55 6.42 3.54
CA GLU A 430 31.84 5.56 4.50
C GLU A 430 31.11 4.37 3.83
N TYR A 431 30.50 4.59 2.66
CA TYR A 431 29.69 3.57 1.97
C TYR A 431 30.39 2.90 0.79
N LYS A 432 31.73 2.87 0.78
CA LYS A 432 32.52 2.27 -0.32
C LYS A 432 32.13 0.82 -0.62
N GLU A 433 31.79 0.03 0.39
CA GLU A 433 31.38 -1.38 0.21
C GLU A 433 30.04 -1.50 -0.52
N HIS A 434 29.08 -0.61 -0.22
CA HIS A 434 27.81 -0.59 -0.94
C HIS A 434 28.01 -0.12 -2.38
N ALA A 435 28.89 0.86 -2.61
CA ALA A 435 29.27 1.26 -3.96
C ALA A 435 29.92 0.11 -4.75
N LEU A 436 30.80 -0.67 -4.11
CA LEU A 436 31.40 -1.85 -4.73
C LEU A 436 30.36 -2.93 -5.06
N LYS A 437 29.42 -3.20 -4.14
CA LYS A 437 28.29 -4.13 -4.39
C LYS A 437 27.43 -3.68 -5.57
N LEU A 438 27.19 -2.37 -5.74
CA LEU A 438 26.49 -1.84 -6.90
C LEU A 438 27.26 -2.11 -8.20
N THR A 439 28.57 -1.87 -8.23
CA THR A 439 29.43 -2.19 -9.39
C THR A 439 29.33 -3.67 -9.78
N ASN A 440 29.32 -4.57 -8.78
CA ASN A 440 29.18 -6.01 -9.01
C ASN A 440 27.79 -6.40 -9.52
N SER A 441 26.74 -5.73 -9.05
CA SER A 441 25.36 -5.99 -9.48
C SER A 441 25.14 -5.57 -10.95
N LEU A 442 25.89 -4.58 -11.44
CA LEU A 442 25.77 -4.04 -12.79
C LEU A 442 26.39 -4.90 -13.90
N VAL A 443 27.04 -6.03 -13.57
CA VAL A 443 27.79 -6.86 -14.56
C VAL A 443 26.94 -7.20 -15.80
N ASN A 444 25.77 -7.82 -15.64
CA ASN A 444 24.93 -8.22 -16.77
C ASN A 444 24.43 -7.03 -17.59
N VAL A 445 24.02 -5.96 -16.91
CA VAL A 445 23.57 -4.73 -17.57
C VAL A 445 24.69 -4.11 -18.39
N LYS A 446 25.93 -4.13 -17.89
CA LYS A 446 27.11 -3.65 -18.63
C LYS A 446 27.42 -4.52 -19.83
N ASP A 447 27.32 -5.84 -19.69
CA ASP A 447 27.54 -6.76 -20.80
C ASP A 447 26.54 -6.50 -21.93
N ILE A 448 25.24 -6.31 -21.60
CA ILE A 448 24.21 -5.90 -22.57
C ILE A 448 24.55 -4.56 -23.22
N VAL A 449 24.87 -3.53 -22.40
CA VAL A 449 25.17 -2.18 -22.87
C VAL A 449 26.42 -2.13 -23.77
N ASN A 450 27.39 -3.02 -23.59
CA ASN A 450 28.59 -3.06 -24.41
C ASN A 450 28.46 -3.96 -25.64
N HIS A 451 27.61 -4.99 -25.59
CA HIS A 451 27.46 -5.99 -26.65
C HIS A 451 26.70 -5.48 -27.88
N PHE A 452 25.55 -4.83 -27.67
CA PHE A 452 24.64 -4.47 -28.76
C PHE A 452 25.02 -3.20 -29.53
N PRO A 453 25.53 -2.10 -28.93
CA PRO A 453 25.82 -0.88 -29.69
C PRO A 453 26.79 -1.08 -30.86
N PRO A 454 27.91 -1.81 -30.73
CA PRO A 454 28.81 -2.07 -31.88
C PRO A 454 28.09 -2.81 -33.03
N LYS A 455 27.21 -3.76 -32.70
CA LYS A 455 26.42 -4.52 -33.69
C LYS A 455 25.40 -3.64 -34.39
N ILE A 456 24.74 -2.74 -33.65
CA ILE A 456 23.81 -1.75 -34.21
C ILE A 456 24.55 -0.80 -35.14
N THR A 457 25.72 -0.29 -34.75
CA THR A 457 26.54 0.58 -35.60
C THR A 457 27.02 -0.13 -36.86
N ALA A 458 27.45 -1.39 -36.76
CA ALA A 458 27.87 -2.19 -37.91
C ALA A 458 26.71 -2.45 -38.89
N TRP A 459 25.52 -2.75 -38.37
CA TRP A 459 24.32 -2.94 -39.19
C TRP A 459 23.89 -1.63 -39.89
N LEU A 460 23.89 -0.51 -39.17
CA LEU A 460 23.59 0.81 -39.74
C LEU A 460 24.54 1.18 -40.88
N ALA A 461 25.84 0.92 -40.69
CA ALA A 461 26.83 1.14 -41.73
C ALA A 461 26.60 0.25 -42.97
N LYS A 462 26.23 -1.02 -42.74
CA LYS A 462 25.90 -1.97 -43.82
C LYS A 462 24.67 -1.55 -44.63
N GLU A 463 23.62 -1.11 -43.95
CA GLU A 463 22.36 -0.67 -44.58
C GLU A 463 22.38 0.80 -45.05
N SER A 464 23.50 1.51 -44.83
CA SER A 464 23.66 2.93 -45.16
C SER A 464 22.60 3.83 -44.48
N LEU A 465 22.20 3.47 -43.26
CA LEU A 465 21.22 4.20 -42.45
C LEU A 465 21.93 5.02 -41.36
N SER A 466 21.42 6.22 -41.09
CA SER A 466 21.93 7.08 -40.01
C SER A 466 21.16 6.93 -38.69
N THR A 467 19.86 6.63 -38.77
CA THR A 467 18.98 6.50 -37.61
C THR A 467 18.14 5.22 -37.71
N PRO A 468 18.28 4.28 -36.77
CA PRO A 468 17.46 3.07 -36.76
C PRO A 468 16.07 3.33 -36.15
N THR A 469 15.06 2.58 -36.62
CA THR A 469 13.75 2.50 -35.96
C THR A 469 13.78 1.54 -34.77
N GLU A 470 12.77 1.61 -33.89
CA GLU A 470 12.62 0.69 -32.75
C GLU A 470 12.56 -0.77 -33.21
N GLN A 471 11.78 -1.07 -34.25
CA GLN A 471 11.66 -2.42 -34.82
C GLN A 471 12.98 -2.93 -35.39
N GLN A 472 13.77 -2.06 -36.02
CA GLN A 472 15.10 -2.43 -36.53
C GLN A 472 16.07 -2.77 -35.41
N ILE A 473 16.08 -2.00 -34.31
CA ILE A 473 16.92 -2.32 -33.14
C ILE A 473 16.48 -3.65 -32.52
N LEU A 474 15.18 -3.86 -32.34
CA LEU A 474 14.63 -5.12 -31.82
C LEU A 474 15.07 -6.32 -32.66
N ALA A 475 15.00 -6.21 -33.99
CA ALA A 475 15.47 -7.27 -34.88
C ALA A 475 16.97 -7.59 -34.70
N ILE A 476 17.80 -6.57 -34.52
CA ILE A 476 19.24 -6.75 -34.24
C ILE A 476 19.46 -7.41 -32.88
N ILE A 477 18.69 -7.03 -31.86
CA ILE A 477 18.77 -7.64 -30.52
C ILE A 477 18.47 -9.13 -30.62
N ILE A 478 17.34 -9.50 -31.23
CA ILE A 478 16.89 -10.88 -31.38
C ILE A 478 17.92 -11.74 -32.11
N GLN A 479 18.54 -11.21 -33.17
CA GLN A 479 19.54 -11.92 -33.96
C GLN A 479 20.88 -12.17 -33.23
N ASN A 480 21.11 -11.55 -32.08
CA ASN A 480 22.42 -11.54 -31.43
C ASN A 480 22.42 -11.99 -29.97
N TYR A 481 21.32 -12.59 -29.50
CA TYR A 481 21.23 -13.18 -28.16
C TYR A 481 22.23 -14.31 -27.92
N ASP A 482 22.44 -15.15 -28.93
CA ASP A 482 23.36 -16.30 -28.91
C ASP A 482 24.81 -15.92 -28.60
N SER A 483 25.23 -14.74 -29.06
CA SER A 483 26.59 -14.22 -28.84
C SER A 483 26.76 -13.46 -27.52
N LEU A 484 25.69 -13.25 -26.76
CA LEU A 484 25.72 -12.55 -25.46
C LEU A 484 25.90 -13.55 -24.32
N ALA A 485 27.05 -13.50 -23.64
CA ALA A 485 27.26 -14.24 -22.41
C ALA A 485 26.86 -13.39 -21.20
N LEU A 486 25.91 -13.89 -20.39
CA LEU A 486 25.48 -13.25 -19.15
C LEU A 486 25.89 -14.08 -17.94
N LYS A 487 26.23 -13.41 -16.84
CA LYS A 487 26.57 -14.06 -15.58
C LYS A 487 25.29 -14.42 -14.83
N LEU A 488 25.19 -15.67 -14.37
CA LEU A 488 24.14 -16.07 -13.45
C LEU A 488 24.42 -15.44 -12.09
N GLN A 489 23.50 -14.59 -11.62
CA GLN A 489 23.59 -13.95 -10.31
C GLN A 489 22.74 -14.71 -9.30
N ASP A 490 23.36 -15.05 -8.17
CA ASP A 490 22.70 -15.79 -7.10
C ASP A 490 21.72 -14.90 -6.31
N ASN A 491 20.71 -15.53 -5.71
CA ASN A 491 19.81 -14.93 -4.72
C ASN A 491 18.96 -13.74 -5.21
N LEU A 492 18.82 -13.53 -6.53
CA LEU A 492 17.93 -12.51 -7.09
C LEU A 492 16.45 -12.71 -6.71
N ASP A 493 16.06 -13.97 -6.47
CA ASP A 493 14.71 -14.39 -6.07
C ASP A 493 14.53 -14.52 -4.55
N GLN A 494 15.50 -14.06 -3.78
CA GLN A 494 15.44 -14.02 -2.33
C GLN A 494 15.23 -12.59 -1.85
N TYR A 495 14.41 -12.46 -0.81
CA TYR A 495 14.21 -11.23 -0.08
C TYR A 495 14.14 -11.54 1.41
N GLU A 496 14.52 -10.58 2.23
CA GLU A 496 14.33 -10.66 3.67
C GLU A 496 12.83 -10.61 3.97
N ARG A 497 12.32 -11.65 4.67
CA ARG A 497 10.93 -11.69 5.10
C ARG A 497 10.64 -10.54 6.05
N TYR A 498 9.44 -10.01 5.95
CA TYR A 498 9.00 -8.94 6.83
C TYR A 498 9.06 -9.39 8.29
N SER A 499 9.67 -8.56 9.12
CA SER A 499 9.71 -8.74 10.56
C SER A 499 9.52 -7.40 11.25
N GLU A 500 8.45 -7.29 12.04
CA GLU A 500 8.16 -6.09 12.83
C GLU A 500 9.29 -5.81 13.83
N LYS A 501 9.75 -6.82 14.57
CA LYS A 501 10.90 -6.75 15.49
C LYS A 501 12.13 -7.36 14.81
N PRO A 502 13.31 -6.72 14.84
CA PRO A 502 13.65 -5.47 15.54
C PRO A 502 13.45 -4.18 14.71
N ASN A 503 12.98 -4.28 13.47
CA ASN A 503 13.14 -3.23 12.46
C ASN A 503 12.14 -2.06 12.59
N HIS A 504 10.99 -2.27 13.22
CA HIS A 504 9.86 -1.32 13.22
C HIS A 504 9.26 -1.03 14.59
N THR A 505 9.86 -1.53 15.69
CA THR A 505 9.36 -1.36 17.06
C THR A 505 9.03 0.10 17.39
N ALA A 506 10.02 1.00 17.25
CA ALA A 506 9.85 2.42 17.58
C ALA A 506 8.78 3.11 16.72
N PHE A 507 8.67 2.71 15.45
CA PHE A 507 7.66 3.25 14.53
C PHE A 507 6.23 2.90 14.98
N PHE A 508 6.00 1.65 15.40
CA PHE A 508 4.69 1.23 15.90
C PHE A 508 4.38 1.80 17.28
N GLU A 509 5.37 1.96 18.17
CA GLU A 509 5.18 2.66 19.45
C GLU A 509 4.71 4.11 19.24
N GLU A 510 5.31 4.83 18.29
CA GLU A 510 4.89 6.19 17.92
C GLU A 510 3.48 6.20 17.31
N MET A 511 3.19 5.27 16.39
CA MET A 511 1.87 5.15 15.75
C MET A 511 0.76 4.89 16.77
N VAL A 512 0.98 3.95 17.70
CA VAL A 512 0.05 3.62 18.78
C VAL A 512 -0.17 4.84 19.68
N THR A 513 0.90 5.57 20.04
CA THR A 513 0.79 6.81 20.81
C THR A 513 -0.09 7.84 20.10
N GLY A 514 0.10 8.01 18.79
CA GLY A 514 -0.74 8.89 17.97
C GLY A 514 -2.22 8.47 17.98
N VAL A 515 -2.50 7.18 17.82
CA VAL A 515 -3.87 6.63 17.89
C VAL A 515 -4.50 6.87 19.26
N ILE A 516 -3.76 6.74 20.35
CA ILE A 516 -4.25 6.99 21.71
C ILE A 516 -4.62 8.45 21.91
N VAL A 517 -3.79 9.38 21.43
CA VAL A 517 -4.09 10.83 21.48
C VAL A 517 -5.34 11.15 20.66
N ASP A 518 -5.44 10.63 19.44
CA ASP A 518 -6.57 10.88 18.54
C ASP A 518 -7.87 10.28 19.08
N THR A 519 -7.80 9.07 19.65
CA THR A 519 -8.94 8.41 20.28
C THR A 519 -9.45 9.24 21.46
N ARG A 520 -8.58 9.70 22.37
CA ARG A 520 -8.97 10.56 23.49
C ARG A 520 -9.63 11.85 23.02
N ALA A 521 -9.08 12.48 21.98
CA ALA A 521 -9.63 13.72 21.42
C ALA A 521 -11.01 13.51 20.76
N SER A 522 -11.27 12.30 20.24
CA SER A 522 -12.55 11.96 19.59
C SER A 522 -13.69 11.65 20.57
N ILE A 523 -13.39 11.31 21.82
CA ILE A 523 -14.39 10.98 22.83
C ILE A 523 -14.98 12.27 23.41
N ASP A 524 -16.05 12.76 22.79
CA ASP A 524 -16.85 13.85 23.34
C ASP A 524 -17.98 13.30 24.22
N LEU A 525 -17.83 13.46 25.54
CA LEU A 525 -18.85 13.08 26.51
C LEU A 525 -19.98 14.11 26.60
N ASN A 526 -19.76 15.35 26.16
CA ASN A 526 -20.76 16.42 26.22
C ASN A 526 -21.77 16.33 25.06
N ALA A 527 -21.39 15.68 23.96
CA ALA A 527 -22.27 15.39 22.83
C ALA A 527 -23.23 14.21 23.09
N LEU A 528 -23.15 13.53 24.24
CA LEU A 528 -24.07 12.47 24.60
C LEU A 528 -25.43 13.06 24.97
N ASP A 529 -26.49 12.62 24.28
CA ASP A 529 -27.88 12.89 24.65
C ASP A 529 -28.22 12.11 25.93
N THR A 530 -27.77 12.66 27.06
CA THR A 530 -27.83 12.03 28.36
C THR A 530 -29.27 11.79 28.80
N GLN A 531 -30.21 12.62 28.34
CA GLN A 531 -31.63 12.46 28.67
C GLN A 531 -32.23 11.25 27.93
N SER A 532 -32.01 11.16 26.61
CA SER A 532 -32.46 10.00 25.82
C SER A 532 -31.87 8.69 26.32
N ILE A 533 -30.58 8.70 26.66
CA ILE A 533 -29.88 7.54 27.26
C ILE A 533 -30.53 7.15 28.60
N LEU A 534 -30.76 8.10 29.51
CA LEU A 534 -31.33 7.79 30.82
C LEU A 534 -32.76 7.26 30.70
N GLU A 535 -33.56 7.79 29.77
CA GLU A 535 -34.91 7.29 29.47
C GLU A 535 -34.85 5.85 28.93
N GLU A 536 -33.95 5.55 28.00
CA GLU A 536 -33.75 4.20 27.45
C GLU A 536 -33.27 3.20 28.53
N LEU A 537 -32.33 3.63 29.39
CA LEU A 537 -31.82 2.81 30.49
C LEU A 537 -32.86 2.57 31.59
N SER A 538 -33.76 3.53 31.85
CA SER A 538 -34.82 3.39 32.85
C SER A 538 -35.83 2.28 32.53
N ASN A 539 -35.87 1.82 31.28
CA ASN A 539 -36.74 0.75 30.82
C ASN A 539 -36.07 -0.65 30.88
N ILE A 540 -34.80 -0.74 31.29
CA ILE A 540 -34.09 -1.99 31.50
C ILE A 540 -34.55 -2.56 32.85
N SER A 541 -35.31 -3.67 32.83
CA SER A 541 -35.80 -4.37 34.02
C SER A 541 -34.90 -5.53 34.43
#